data_AF-A0A8G0PFW9-F1
#
_entry.id   AF-A0A8G0PFW9-F1
#
_cell.length_a   1.000
_cell.length_b   1.000
_cell.length_c   1.000
_cell.angle_alpha   90.00
_cell.angle_beta   90.00
_cell.angle_gamma   90.00
#
_symmetry.space_group_name_H-M   'P 1'
#
loop_
_entity.id
_entity.type
_entity.pdbx_description
1 polymer ?
#
loop_
_entity_poly.entity_id
_entity_poly.type
_entity_poly.pdbx_seq_one_letter_code
_entity_poly.pdbx_strand_id
1 'polypeptide(L)'
;MNAHKLSPIAANILSLLYEFVSATLFGGIHLFAWNSRFPTDTEKLLWRISALMAIGVPYLYIATHIPLIGSTVTDIRRRMKRTRNITLGYIAIFYTPCRLFLVAESFRSLYYLPSEAFEATPAVMSIPHLG
;
A
#
# COMPACT_ATOMS: atom_id res chain seq x y z
N MET A 1 16.40 30.82 -15.70
CA MET A 1 16.78 29.53 -15.06
C MET A 1 15.81 29.29 -13.92
N ASN A 2 14.85 28.39 -14.07
CA ASN A 2 13.74 28.25 -13.12
C ASN A 2 14.16 27.34 -11.95
N ALA A 3 14.35 27.91 -10.77
CA ALA A 3 14.80 27.22 -9.55
C ALA A 3 13.85 26.12 -9.03
N HIS A 4 12.67 25.95 -9.65
CA HIS A 4 11.67 24.94 -9.26
C HIS A 4 11.68 23.66 -10.09
N LYS A 5 12.48 23.56 -11.17
CA LYS A 5 12.57 22.30 -11.94
C LYS A 5 13.56 21.35 -11.28
N LEU A 6 13.03 20.39 -10.51
CA LEU A 6 13.77 19.22 -10.04
C LEU A 6 14.45 18.51 -11.22
N SER A 7 15.67 18.03 -11.00
CA SER A 7 16.35 17.22 -12.01
C SER A 7 15.57 15.92 -12.27
N PRO A 8 15.62 15.34 -13.49
CA PRO A 8 14.90 14.11 -13.81
C PRO A 8 15.20 12.96 -12.83
N ILE A 9 16.44 12.91 -12.33
CA ILE A 9 16.88 11.93 -11.33
C ILE A 9 16.22 12.19 -9.98
N ALA A 10 16.21 13.45 -9.52
CA ALA A 10 15.57 13.81 -8.26
C ALA A 10 14.05 13.52 -8.31
N ALA A 11 13.39 13.82 -9.43
CA ALA A 11 11.97 13.51 -9.62
C ALA A 11 11.68 12.00 -9.51
N ASN A 12 12.50 11.16 -10.15
CA ASN A 12 12.35 9.69 -10.08
C ASN A 12 12.61 9.16 -8.65
N ILE A 13 13.61 9.70 -7.95
CA ILE A 13 13.89 9.29 -6.56
C ILE A 13 12.71 9.66 -5.67
N LEU A 14 12.17 10.88 -5.80
CA LEU A 14 11.03 11.33 -5.02
C LEU A 14 9.78 10.49 -5.27
N SER A 15 9.48 10.13 -6.53
CA SER A 15 8.34 9.27 -6.83
C SER A 15 8.50 7.87 -6.24
N LEU A 16 9.71 7.28 -6.34
CA LEU A 16 10.01 5.97 -5.75
C LEU A 16 9.85 5.98 -4.23
N LEU A 17 10.33 7.04 -3.55
CA LEU A 17 10.19 7.19 -2.11
C LEU A 17 8.72 7.33 -1.69
N TYR A 18 7.95 8.14 -2.43
CA TYR A 18 6.51 8.32 -2.15
C TYR A 18 5.73 7.01 -2.28
N GLU A 19 5.95 6.27 -3.37
CA GLU A 19 5.31 4.97 -3.62
C GLU A 19 5.67 3.95 -2.53
N PHE A 20 6.94 3.92 -2.12
CA PHE A 20 7.40 3.00 -1.08
C PHE A 20 6.79 3.28 0.29
N VAL A 21 6.84 4.55 0.73
CA VAL A 21 6.31 4.96 2.02
C VAL A 21 4.81 4.70 2.08
N SER A 22 4.06 5.13 1.05
CA SER A 22 2.61 4.94 1.01
C SER A 22 2.21 3.46 1.07
N ALA A 23 2.90 2.59 0.32
CA ALA A 23 2.58 1.17 0.30
C ALA A 23 2.98 0.45 1.59
N THR A 24 4.12 0.81 2.19
CA THR A 24 4.58 0.28 3.48
C THR A 24 3.62 0.67 4.61
N LEU A 25 3.19 1.93 4.66
CA LEU A 25 2.21 2.39 5.64
C LEU A 25 0.87 1.68 5.46
N PHE A 26 0.39 1.56 4.21
CA PHE A 26 -0.85 0.85 3.92
C PHE A 26 -0.78 -0.61 4.39
N GLY A 27 0.21 -1.39 3.94
CA GLY A 27 0.32 -2.80 4.36
C GLY A 27 0.59 -2.96 5.86
N GLY A 28 1.42 -2.09 6.43
CA GLY A 28 1.80 -2.10 7.84
C GLY A 28 0.61 -1.93 8.79
N ILE A 29 -0.31 -1.01 8.48
CA ILE A 29 -1.50 -0.81 9.32
C ILE A 29 -2.37 -2.08 9.37
N HIS A 30 -2.51 -2.79 8.25
CA HIS A 30 -3.31 -4.01 8.17
C HIS A 30 -2.65 -5.19 8.91
N LEU A 31 -1.33 -5.17 9.10
CA LEU A 31 -0.65 -6.14 9.96
C LEU A 31 -0.99 -5.97 11.45
N PHE A 32 -1.38 -4.78 11.92
CA PHE A 32 -1.81 -4.65 13.32
C PHE A 32 -3.07 -5.49 13.62
N ALA A 33 -3.90 -5.73 12.61
CA ALA A 33 -5.07 -6.60 12.69
C ALA A 33 -4.73 -8.11 12.52
N TRP A 34 -3.46 -8.52 12.69
CA TRP A 34 -3.01 -9.91 12.48
C TRP A 34 -3.79 -10.96 13.28
N ASN A 35 -4.25 -10.58 14.48
CA ASN A 35 -5.00 -11.41 15.40
C ASN A 35 -6.48 -11.01 15.53
N SER A 36 -6.97 -10.16 14.62
CA SER A 36 -8.38 -9.80 14.59
C SER A 36 -9.27 -11.03 14.39
N ARG A 37 -10.50 -10.95 14.92
CA ARG A 37 -11.50 -12.01 14.78
C ARG A 37 -12.15 -11.87 13.41
N PHE A 38 -11.96 -12.88 12.57
CA PHE A 38 -12.64 -12.99 11.27
C PHE A 38 -13.73 -14.06 11.36
N PRO A 39 -14.80 -13.97 10.55
CA PRO A 39 -15.87 -14.95 10.54
C PRO A 39 -15.40 -16.37 10.19
N THR A 40 -14.40 -16.49 9.31
CA THR A 40 -13.82 -17.78 8.90
C THR A 40 -12.29 -17.79 8.97
N ASP A 41 -11.70 -18.98 9.15
CA ASP A 41 -10.25 -19.17 9.12
C ASP A 41 -9.65 -18.86 7.74
N THR A 42 -10.41 -19.08 6.66
CA THR A 42 -9.99 -18.77 5.29
C THR A 42 -9.85 -17.28 5.07
N GLU A 43 -10.81 -16.46 5.51
CA GLU A 43 -10.73 -15.00 5.43
C GLU A 43 -9.53 -14.47 6.21
N LYS A 44 -9.29 -15.02 7.41
CA LYS A 44 -8.11 -14.67 8.23
C LYS A 44 -6.80 -15.01 7.52
N LEU A 45 -6.71 -16.16 6.86
CA LEU A 45 -5.53 -16.54 6.10
C LEU A 45 -5.33 -15.62 4.89
N LEU A 46 -6.40 -15.35 4.13
CA LEU A 46 -6.38 -14.43 2.99
C LEU A 46 -5.97 -13.02 3.41
N TRP A 47 -6.42 -12.54 4.57
CA TRP A 47 -6.00 -11.27 5.15
C TRP A 47 -4.50 -11.22 5.39
N ARG A 48 -3.96 -12.25 6.07
CA ARG A 48 -2.53 -12.33 6.38
C ARG A 48 -1.68 -12.36 5.12
N ILE A 49 -2.06 -13.19 4.14
CA ILE A 49 -1.36 -13.26 2.85
C ILE A 49 -1.44 -11.91 2.15
N SER A 50 -2.62 -11.29 2.08
CA SER A 50 -2.81 -10.00 1.41
C SER A 50 -2.03 -8.87 2.08
N ALA A 51 -1.98 -8.82 3.41
CA ALA A 51 -1.21 -7.84 4.17
C ALA A 51 0.31 -8.02 3.99
N LEU A 52 0.80 -9.26 4.00
CA LEU A 52 2.21 -9.56 3.72
C LEU A 52 2.59 -9.19 2.28
N MET A 53 1.74 -9.52 1.31
CA MET A 53 1.92 -9.13 -0.09
C MET A 53 1.92 -7.61 -0.26
N ALA A 54 1.02 -6.90 0.43
CA ALA A 54 0.95 -5.44 0.37
C ALA A 54 2.26 -4.76 0.82
N ILE A 55 2.98 -5.36 1.78
CA ILE A 55 4.30 -4.88 2.22
C ILE A 55 5.42 -5.38 1.31
N GLY A 56 5.44 -6.66 0.93
CA GLY A 56 6.57 -7.26 0.23
C GLY A 56 6.75 -6.76 -1.22
N VAL A 57 5.66 -6.47 -1.91
CA VAL A 57 5.68 -6.03 -3.32
C VAL A 57 6.47 -4.72 -3.55
N PRO A 58 6.28 -3.66 -2.73
CA PRO A 58 7.10 -2.45 -2.79
C PRO A 58 8.61 -2.67 -2.71
N TYR A 59 9.07 -3.62 -1.89
CA TYR A 59 10.51 -3.91 -1.77
C TYR A 59 11.07 -4.56 -3.04
N LEU A 60 10.32 -5.48 -3.65
CA LEU A 60 10.69 -6.09 -4.94
C LEU A 60 10.72 -5.04 -6.06
N TYR A 61 9.78 -4.09 -6.03
CA TYR A 61 9.74 -2.99 -6.99
C TYR A 61 10.98 -2.09 -6.87
N ILE A 62 11.36 -1.65 -5.67
CA ILE A 62 12.60 -0.89 -5.48
C ILE A 62 13.83 -1.68 -5.94
N ALA A 63 13.94 -2.95 -5.55
CA ALA A 63 15.08 -3.79 -5.89
C ALA A 63 15.29 -3.91 -7.42
N THR A 64 14.22 -3.90 -8.19
CA THR A 64 14.29 -3.95 -9.67
C THR A 64 14.57 -2.59 -10.33
N HIS A 65 14.30 -1.47 -9.65
CA HIS A 65 14.40 -0.11 -10.23
C HIS A 65 15.66 0.66 -9.80
N ILE A 66 16.25 0.37 -8.64
CA ILE A 66 17.55 0.95 -8.21
C ILE A 66 18.67 0.78 -9.26
N PRO A 67 18.94 -0.42 -9.84
CA PRO A 67 20.04 -0.59 -10.78
C PRO A 67 19.82 0.12 -12.14
N LEU A 68 18.66 0.72 -12.37
CA LEU A 68 18.36 1.49 -13.58
C LEU A 68 18.74 2.96 -13.45
N ILE A 69 18.94 3.46 -12.22
CA ILE A 69 19.32 4.84 -11.90
C ILE A 69 20.80 5.04 -12.29
N GLY A 70 21.06 5.36 -13.56
CA GLY A 70 22.41 5.65 -14.08
C GLY A 70 22.84 4.82 -15.30
N SER A 71 21.99 3.95 -15.83
CA SER A 71 22.30 3.14 -17.03
C SER A 71 22.22 3.94 -18.35
N THR A 72 22.92 3.51 -19.41
CA THR A 72 22.97 4.18 -20.72
C THR A 72 21.62 4.14 -21.46
N VAL A 73 21.28 5.19 -22.20
CA VAL A 73 19.96 5.46 -22.86
C VAL A 73 19.42 4.30 -23.71
N THR A 74 20.29 3.53 -24.37
CA THR A 74 19.92 2.39 -25.24
C THR A 74 19.48 1.16 -24.45
N ASP A 75 20.16 0.85 -23.33
CA ASP A 75 19.77 -0.22 -22.41
C ASP A 75 18.53 0.14 -21.60
N ILE A 76 18.39 1.43 -21.23
CA ILE A 76 17.18 1.96 -20.60
C ILE A 76 15.95 1.62 -21.45
N ARG A 77 15.93 1.94 -22.74
CA ARG A 77 14.71 1.84 -23.55
C ARG A 77 14.19 0.40 -23.71
N ARG A 78 15.09 -0.60 -23.81
CA ARG A 78 14.71 -2.02 -23.94
C ARG A 78 14.39 -2.64 -22.57
N ARG A 79 15.20 -2.36 -21.55
CA ARG A 79 15.00 -2.86 -20.19
C ARG A 79 13.72 -2.28 -19.58
N MET A 80 13.48 -0.99 -19.74
CA MET A 80 12.34 -0.26 -19.20
C MET A 80 10.99 -0.72 -19.79
N LYS A 81 10.92 -1.12 -21.07
CA LYS A 81 9.69 -1.73 -21.63
C LYS A 81 9.40 -3.10 -21.00
N ARG A 82 10.42 -3.95 -20.84
CA ARG A 82 10.26 -5.30 -20.29
C ARG A 82 9.98 -5.27 -18.79
N THR A 83 10.75 -4.51 -18.02
CA THR A 83 10.52 -4.35 -16.57
C THR A 83 9.17 -3.71 -16.31
N ARG A 84 8.82 -2.63 -17.01
CA ARG A 84 7.50 -1.99 -16.87
C ARG A 84 6.37 -2.96 -17.16
N ASN A 85 6.41 -3.73 -18.25
CA ASN A 85 5.33 -4.66 -18.57
C ASN A 85 5.21 -5.80 -17.54
N ILE A 86 6.35 -6.32 -17.04
CA ILE A 86 6.35 -7.34 -15.99
C ILE A 86 5.79 -6.77 -14.69
N THR A 87 6.25 -5.59 -14.28
CA THR A 87 5.76 -4.89 -13.08
C THR A 87 4.27 -4.60 -13.18
N LEU A 88 3.79 -4.07 -14.31
CA LEU A 88 2.36 -3.79 -14.51
C LEU A 88 1.52 -5.06 -14.50
N GLY A 89 1.99 -6.14 -15.14
CA GLY A 89 1.30 -7.44 -15.09
C GLY A 89 1.24 -8.00 -13.68
N TYR A 90 2.35 -7.92 -12.94
CA TYR A 90 2.40 -8.38 -11.55
C TYR A 90 1.49 -7.56 -10.62
N ILE A 91 1.49 -6.23 -10.76
CA ILE A 91 0.58 -5.35 -10.03
C ILE A 91 -0.88 -5.72 -10.32
N ALA A 92 -1.23 -5.89 -11.60
CA ALA A 92 -2.59 -6.21 -12.00
C ALA A 92 -3.08 -7.56 -11.46
N ILE A 93 -2.23 -8.59 -11.48
CA ILE A 93 -2.64 -9.96 -11.13
C ILE A 93 -2.60 -10.20 -9.62
N PHE A 94 -1.60 -9.69 -8.92
CA PHE A 94 -1.38 -10.05 -7.51
C PHE A 94 -1.65 -8.90 -6.55
N TYR A 95 -1.15 -7.71 -6.84
CA TYR A 95 -1.22 -6.59 -5.91
C TYR A 95 -2.62 -5.99 -5.84
N THR A 96 -3.26 -5.75 -6.99
CA THR A 96 -4.58 -5.11 -7.05
C THR A 96 -5.66 -5.94 -6.34
N PRO A 97 -5.81 -7.26 -6.58
CA PRO A 97 -6.82 -8.05 -5.88
C PRO A 97 -6.58 -8.13 -4.37
N CYS A 98 -5.33 -8.31 -3.93
CA CYS A 98 -4.99 -8.31 -2.50
C CYS A 98 -5.36 -6.98 -1.84
N ARG A 99 -5.11 -5.86 -2.52
CA ARG A 99 -5.42 -4.54 -2.01
C ARG A 99 -6.93 -4.29 -1.92
N LEU A 100 -7.68 -4.69 -2.95
CA LEU A 100 -9.14 -4.61 -2.94
C LEU A 100 -9.73 -5.47 -1.82
N PHE A 101 -9.19 -6.68 -1.62
CA PHE A 101 -9.59 -7.56 -0.54
C PHE A 101 -9.35 -6.93 0.84
N LEU A 102 -8.15 -6.39 1.10
CA LEU A 102 -7.84 -5.72 2.37
C LEU A 102 -8.79 -4.55 2.66
N VAL A 103 -9.11 -3.75 1.64
CA VAL A 103 -10.05 -2.62 1.78
C VAL A 103 -11.46 -3.14 2.06
N ALA A 104 -11.93 -4.12 1.29
CA ALA A 104 -13.26 -4.70 1.47
C ALA A 104 -13.43 -5.33 2.87
N GLU A 105 -12.46 -6.12 3.32
CA GLU A 105 -12.48 -6.74 4.64
C GLU A 105 -12.32 -5.72 5.78
N SER A 106 -11.61 -4.61 5.56
CA SER A 106 -11.52 -3.54 6.55
C SER A 106 -12.89 -2.90 6.79
N PHE A 107 -13.64 -2.61 5.71
CA PHE A 107 -15.00 -2.08 5.83
C PHE A 107 -15.97 -3.11 6.43
N ARG A 108 -15.85 -4.38 6.03
CA ARG A 108 -16.65 -5.47 6.60
C ARG A 108 -16.41 -5.60 8.10
N SER A 109 -15.15 -5.59 8.52
CA SER A 109 -14.76 -5.65 9.93
C SER A 109 -15.30 -4.45 10.72
N LEU A 110 -15.30 -3.26 10.14
CA LEU A 110 -15.91 -2.06 10.74
C LEU A 110 -17.42 -2.18 10.88
N TYR A 111 -18.12 -2.77 9.91
CA TYR A 111 -19.57 -2.96 9.97
C TYR A 111 -19.99 -3.93 11.09
N TYR A 112 -19.19 -4.97 11.35
CA TYR A 112 -19.46 -5.94 12.42
C TYR A 112 -18.87 -5.55 13.79
N LEU A 113 -18.39 -4.30 13.96
CA LEU A 113 -17.98 -3.84 15.29
C LEU A 113 -19.18 -3.80 16.24
N PRO A 114 -19.00 -4.14 17.53
CA PRO A 114 -20.06 -4.04 18.52
C PRO A 114 -20.63 -2.62 18.55
N SER A 115 -21.95 -2.48 18.76
CA SER A 115 -22.61 -1.16 18.85
C SER A 115 -21.96 -0.26 19.91
N GLU A 116 -21.37 -0.85 20.96
CA GLU A 116 -20.63 -0.11 22.01
C GLU A 116 -19.40 0.63 21.49
N ALA A 117 -18.83 0.26 20.35
CA ALA A 117 -17.72 0.99 19.73
C ALA A 117 -18.18 2.24 18.97
N PHE A 118 -19.47 2.33 18.64
CA PHE A 118 -20.11 3.50 18.04
C PHE A 118 -20.74 4.44 19.08
N GLU A 119 -20.90 3.97 20.31
CA GLU A 119 -21.30 4.80 21.45
C GLU A 119 -20.21 5.83 21.76
N ALA A 120 -20.61 7.09 21.90
CA ALA A 120 -19.70 8.18 22.21
C ALA A 120 -19.04 7.92 23.57
N THR A 121 -17.73 7.66 23.58
CA THR A 121 -16.99 7.56 24.84
C THR A 121 -17.11 8.89 25.62
N PRO A 122 -17.01 8.90 26.96
CA PRO A 122 -17.15 10.11 27.77
C PRO A 122 -16.23 11.26 27.34
N ALA A 123 -15.10 10.95 26.69
CA ALA A 123 -14.20 11.94 26.08
C ALA A 123 -14.83 12.70 24.90
N VAL A 124 -15.63 12.04 24.06
CA VAL A 124 -16.32 12.68 22.92
C VAL A 124 -17.53 13.48 23.41
N MET A 125 -18.23 12.99 24.43
CA MET A 125 -19.34 13.69 25.10
C MET A 125 -18.90 14.93 25.89
N SER A 126 -17.59 15.13 26.11
CA SER A 126 -17.05 16.31 26.79
C SER A 126 -16.86 17.52 25.84
N ILE A 127 -17.15 17.35 24.54
CA ILE A 127 -17.07 18.42 23.53
C ILE A 127 -18.40 19.18 23.52
N PRO A 128 -18.49 20.43 24.03
CA PRO A 128 -19.76 21.05 24.40
C PRO A 128 -20.69 21.46 23.24
N HIS A 129 -20.30 21.26 21.99
CA HIS A 129 -20.98 21.82 20.80
C HIS A 129 -21.43 20.76 19.78
N LEU A 130 -21.27 19.48 20.07
CA LEU A 130 -21.76 18.37 19.26
C LEU A 130 -22.80 17.59 20.08
N GLY A 131 -23.98 18.18 20.22
CA GLY A 131 -25.18 17.57 20.79
C GLY A 131 -26.38 17.86 19.90
#